data_AF-A0A5L8JIN7-F1
#
_entry.id   AF-A0A5L8JIN7-F1
#
_cell.length_a   1.000
_cell.length_b   1.000
_cell.length_c   1.000
_cell.angle_alpha   90.00
_cell.angle_beta   90.00
_cell.angle_gamma   90.00
#
_symmetry.space_group_name_H-M   'P 1'
#
loop_
_entity.id
_entity.type
_entity.pdbx_description
1 polymer ?
#
loop_
_entity_poly.entity_id
_entity_poly.type
_entity_poly.pdbx_seq_one_letter_code
_entity_poly.pdbx_strand_id
1 'polypeptide(L)'
;MVDKIVSNYETTMGNDYNIIIVSENEISSDTIKQNIETFKDLIPLDTKSVLDRLKNDVSTRNLSVLSNSLPKFYSLKLNSFPSSEYMSKIQSRLLKINGIKKVETFSKTYDKVYKMLVLSKSIFEYFAVLIALMGVALIFKQMKIWLYEHKRRVEIMTLFGAPYWLKSAMLYKLAIIDSIIATSLVTLFYAFIPALDIFQNAVFSIGFELPNLDLFSDTVLLFSASIVVSIIAVSLVMLQSREPK
;
A
#
# COMPACT_ATOMS: atom_id res chain seq x y z
N MET A 1 3.42 -0.02 7.25
CA MET A 1 3.69 1.41 7.03
C MET A 1 3.62 1.77 5.55
N VAL A 2 4.44 1.16 4.67
CA VAL A 2 4.42 1.43 3.22
C VAL A 2 3.03 1.24 2.61
N ASP A 3 2.32 0.16 2.95
CA ASP A 3 0.95 -0.06 2.45
C ASP A 3 -0.05 1.00 2.90
N LYS A 4 0.06 1.48 4.15
CA LYS A 4 -0.81 2.56 4.67
C LYS A 4 -0.53 3.89 3.95
N ILE A 5 0.73 4.18 3.64
CA ILE A 5 1.13 5.36 2.87
C ILE A 5 0.59 5.27 1.43
N VAL A 6 0.72 4.10 0.79
CA VAL A 6 0.19 3.87 -0.56
C VAL A 6 -1.33 3.95 -0.58
N SER A 7 -2.03 3.37 0.39
CA SER A 7 -3.50 3.44 0.45
C SER A 7 -4.01 4.85 0.73
N ASN A 8 -3.31 5.62 1.58
CA ASN A 8 -3.66 7.02 1.80
C ASN A 8 -3.46 7.85 0.52
N TYR A 9 -2.38 7.59 -0.23
CA TYR A 9 -2.17 8.19 -1.56
C TYR A 9 -3.35 7.91 -2.49
N GLU A 10 -3.78 6.65 -2.59
CA GLU A 10 -4.86 6.23 -3.47
C GLU A 10 -6.19 6.93 -3.12
N THR A 11 -6.39 7.25 -1.84
CA THR A 11 -7.58 7.93 -1.33
C THR A 11 -7.54 9.43 -1.62
N THR A 12 -6.42 10.11 -1.33
CA THR A 12 -6.24 11.54 -1.59
C THR A 12 -6.22 11.82 -3.10
N MET A 13 -5.55 10.99 -3.89
CA MET A 13 -5.54 11.11 -5.35
C MET A 13 -6.92 10.90 -5.97
N GLY A 14 -7.77 10.02 -5.43
CA GLY A 14 -9.14 9.84 -5.92
C GLY A 14 -9.96 11.13 -5.92
N ASN A 15 -9.67 12.06 -4.99
CA ASN A 15 -10.36 13.35 -4.88
C ASN A 15 -9.81 14.44 -5.81
N ASP A 16 -8.50 14.42 -6.10
CA ASP A 16 -7.81 15.42 -6.93
C ASP A 16 -7.75 15.04 -8.42
N TYR A 17 -8.07 13.79 -8.74
CA TYR A 17 -8.07 13.27 -10.10
C TYR A 17 -9.38 13.64 -10.83
N ASN A 18 -9.31 14.66 -11.68
CA ASN A 18 -10.42 15.06 -12.55
C ASN A 18 -10.32 14.35 -13.92
N ILE A 19 -11.30 13.49 -14.23
CA ILE A 19 -11.49 12.96 -15.59
C ILE A 19 -12.39 13.95 -16.34
N ILE A 20 -11.89 14.55 -17.42
CA ILE A 20 -12.70 15.49 -18.21
C ILE A 20 -13.40 14.72 -19.34
N ILE A 21 -14.73 14.76 -19.31
CA ILE A 21 -15.61 14.18 -20.32
C ILE A 21 -16.13 15.32 -21.20
N VAL A 22 -15.99 15.18 -22.52
CA VAL A 22 -16.53 16.09 -23.52
C VAL A 22 -17.70 15.41 -24.22
N SER A 23 -18.88 16.01 -24.15
CA SER A 23 -20.11 15.46 -24.71
C SER A 23 -20.90 16.46 -25.53
N GLU A 24 -21.54 16.00 -26.60
CA GLU A 24 -22.46 16.83 -27.39
C GLU A 24 -23.85 16.93 -26.76
N ASN A 25 -24.23 15.91 -25.98
CA ASN A 25 -25.54 15.80 -25.36
C ASN A 25 -25.42 15.92 -23.84
N GLU A 26 -26.55 16.15 -23.17
CA GLU A 26 -26.57 16.13 -21.72
C GLU A 26 -26.38 14.70 -21.21
N ILE A 27 -25.37 14.48 -20.37
CA ILE A 27 -25.13 13.17 -19.78
C ILE A 27 -25.85 13.10 -18.44
N SER A 28 -26.73 12.11 -18.28
CA SER A 28 -27.33 11.80 -16.98
C SER A 28 -26.34 11.03 -16.10
N SER A 29 -26.26 11.44 -14.83
CA SER A 29 -25.43 10.80 -13.79
C SER A 29 -25.74 9.32 -13.60
N ASP A 30 -26.98 8.89 -13.90
CA ASP A 30 -27.42 7.50 -13.76
C ASP A 30 -26.79 6.58 -14.81
N THR A 31 -26.60 7.08 -16.04
CA THR A 31 -25.94 6.34 -17.13
C THR A 31 -24.47 6.07 -16.82
N ILE A 32 -23.81 6.99 -16.11
CA ILE A 32 -22.41 6.81 -15.70
C ILE A 32 -22.29 5.83 -14.53
N LYS A 33 -23.19 5.93 -13.53
CA LYS A 33 -23.25 4.97 -12.40
C LYS A 33 -23.40 3.53 -12.85
N GLN A 34 -24.20 3.27 -13.90
CA GLN A 34 -24.40 1.92 -14.44
C GLN A 34 -23.15 1.33 -15.12
N ASN A 35 -22.21 2.17 -15.57
CA ASN A 35 -21.03 1.75 -16.33
C ASN A 35 -19.73 1.75 -15.50
N ILE A 36 -19.73 2.44 -14.36
CA ILE A 36 -18.55 2.64 -13.51
C ILE A 36 -18.93 2.44 -12.04
N GLU A 37 -18.50 1.33 -11.44
CA GLU A 37 -18.72 1.03 -10.01
C GLU A 37 -18.02 2.03 -9.07
N THR A 38 -16.93 2.65 -9.53
CA THR A 38 -16.13 3.61 -8.76
C THR A 38 -16.64 5.07 -8.90
N PHE A 39 -17.84 5.27 -9.47
CA PHE A 39 -18.41 6.61 -9.67
C PHE A 39 -18.67 7.32 -8.34
N LYS A 40 -18.13 8.54 -8.19
CA LYS A 40 -18.41 9.42 -7.04
C LYS A 40 -19.37 10.54 -7.42
N ASP A 41 -18.96 11.35 -8.40
CA ASP A 41 -19.69 12.55 -8.75
C ASP A 41 -19.42 13.00 -10.19
N LEU A 42 -20.41 13.68 -10.80
CA LEU A 42 -20.32 14.28 -12.13
C LEU A 42 -20.59 15.78 -12.01
N ILE A 43 -19.56 16.59 -12.15
CA ILE A 43 -19.65 18.04 -12.00
C ILE A 43 -19.63 18.67 -13.39
N PRO A 44 -20.69 19.36 -13.85
CA PRO A 44 -20.64 20.13 -15.10
C PRO A 44 -19.63 21.28 -14.94
N LEU A 45 -18.74 21.43 -15.93
CA LEU A 45 -17.74 22.49 -15.94
C LEU A 45 -18.30 23.72 -16.65
N ASP A 46 -18.24 24.88 -15.99
CA ASP A 46 -18.66 26.15 -16.57
C ASP A 46 -17.63 26.67 -17.57
N THR A 47 -18.01 26.74 -18.84
CA THR A 47 -17.18 27.24 -19.94
C THR A 47 -17.21 28.76 -20.08
N LYS A 48 -18.03 29.47 -19.29
CA LYS A 48 -18.14 30.94 -19.33
C LYS A 48 -16.81 31.65 -19.07
N SER A 49 -16.02 31.19 -18.10
CA SER A 49 -14.71 31.78 -17.78
C SER A 49 -13.71 31.68 -18.94
N VAL A 50 -13.79 30.62 -19.76
CA VAL A 50 -12.95 30.45 -20.96
C VAL A 50 -13.44 31.33 -22.10
N LEU A 51 -14.76 31.45 -22.28
CA LEU A 51 -15.38 32.34 -23.26
C LEU A 51 -15.09 33.82 -22.95
N ASP A 52 -15.06 34.21 -21.68
CA ASP A 52 -14.73 35.56 -21.24
C ASP A 52 -13.27 35.94 -21.55
N ARG A 53 -12.34 34.98 -21.50
CA ARG A 53 -10.96 35.18 -21.94
C ARG A 53 -10.85 35.35 -23.46
N LEU A 54 -11.64 34.59 -24.21
CA LEU A 54 -11.69 34.65 -25.69
C LEU A 54 -12.41 35.90 -26.22
N LYS A 55 -13.22 36.56 -25.38
CA LYS A 55 -13.94 37.80 -25.72
C LYS A 55 -13.02 38.97 -26.07
N ASN A 56 -11.78 38.95 -25.57
CA ASN A 56 -10.78 39.99 -25.84
C ASN A 56 -10.08 39.82 -27.20
N ASP A 57 -10.03 38.59 -27.73
CA ASP A 57 -9.29 38.25 -28.95
C ASP A 57 -10.19 37.96 -30.17
N VAL A 58 -11.53 37.88 -29.97
CA VAL A 58 -12.48 37.43 -31.02
C VAL A 58 -13.73 38.33 -31.09
N SER A 59 -14.17 38.65 -32.31
CA SER A 59 -15.39 39.46 -32.56
C SER A 59 -16.66 38.84 -31.97
N THR A 60 -17.53 39.67 -31.41
CA THR A 60 -18.78 39.31 -30.68
C THR A 60 -19.74 38.43 -31.49
N ARG A 61 -19.71 38.54 -32.82
CA ARG A 61 -20.52 37.73 -33.75
C ARG A 61 -19.99 36.29 -33.90
N ASN A 62 -18.68 36.10 -33.82
CA ASN A 62 -18.06 34.76 -33.87
C ASN A 62 -18.11 34.07 -32.49
N LEU A 63 -18.07 34.86 -31.41
CA LEU A 63 -18.19 34.35 -30.04
C LEU A 63 -19.58 33.76 -29.74
N SER A 64 -20.65 34.34 -30.31
CA SER A 64 -22.02 33.83 -30.18
C SER A 64 -22.26 32.53 -30.96
N VAL A 65 -21.68 32.39 -32.16
CA VAL A 65 -21.70 31.14 -32.93
C VAL A 65 -20.90 30.04 -32.22
N LEU A 66 -19.75 30.39 -31.63
CA LEU A 66 -18.89 29.48 -30.88
C LEU A 66 -19.57 29.01 -29.58
N SER A 67 -20.24 29.91 -28.85
CA SER A 67 -20.99 29.56 -27.62
C SER A 67 -22.12 28.56 -27.88
N ASN A 68 -22.79 28.65 -29.04
CA ASN A 68 -23.88 27.74 -29.41
C ASN A 68 -23.39 26.37 -29.91
N SER A 69 -22.13 26.26 -30.34
CA SER A 69 -21.53 25.04 -30.88
C SER A 69 -20.59 24.35 -29.90
N LEU A 70 -20.46 24.88 -28.68
CA LEU A 70 -19.50 24.40 -27.69
C LEU A 70 -20.01 23.09 -27.06
N PRO A 71 -19.21 22.01 -27.06
CA PRO A 71 -19.60 20.79 -26.37
C PRO A 71 -19.69 21.01 -24.86
N LYS A 72 -20.52 20.20 -24.18
CA LYS A 72 -20.63 20.21 -22.72
C LYS A 72 -19.41 19.50 -22.12
N PHE A 73 -18.83 20.10 -21.09
CA PHE A 73 -17.69 19.57 -20.37
C PHE A 73 -18.14 19.12 -18.98
N TYR A 74 -17.72 17.92 -18.57
CA TYR A 74 -18.00 17.38 -17.25
C TYR A 74 -16.71 16.90 -16.61
N SER A 75 -16.56 17.13 -15.31
CA SER A 75 -15.52 16.52 -14.49
C SER A 75 -16.10 15.33 -13.74
N LEU A 76 -15.54 14.14 -13.98
CA LEU A 76 -15.89 12.91 -13.29
C LEU A 76 -14.90 12.66 -12.14
N LYS A 77 -15.43 12.48 -10.93
CA LYS A 77 -14.68 12.09 -9.73
C LYS A 77 -14.89 10.61 -9.41
N LEU A 78 -13.86 9.97 -8.86
CA LEU A 78 -13.86 8.55 -8.51
C LEU A 78 -13.67 8.36 -7.00
N ASN A 79 -14.17 7.25 -6.45
CA ASN A 79 -14.04 6.93 -5.03
C ASN A 79 -12.65 6.41 -4.64
N SER A 80 -11.88 5.86 -5.58
CA SER A 80 -10.55 5.29 -5.32
C SER A 80 -9.69 5.45 -6.57
N PHE A 81 -8.36 5.63 -6.40
CA PHE A 81 -7.46 5.75 -7.54
C PHE A 81 -7.46 4.47 -8.39
N PRO A 82 -7.90 4.55 -9.65
CA PRO A 82 -7.89 3.43 -10.57
C PRO A 82 -6.46 3.16 -11.08
N SER A 83 -6.02 1.90 -11.12
CA SER A 83 -4.77 1.55 -11.79
C SER A 83 -4.77 2.01 -13.26
N SER A 84 -3.59 2.23 -13.85
CA SER A 84 -3.45 2.66 -15.25
C SER A 84 -4.26 1.78 -16.23
N GLU A 85 -4.29 0.46 -15.96
CA GLU A 85 -5.06 -0.50 -16.74
C GLU A 85 -6.58 -0.32 -16.54
N TYR A 86 -7.01 -0.10 -15.30
CA TYR A 86 -8.40 0.18 -14.99
C TYR A 86 -8.85 1.55 -15.55
N MET A 87 -7.94 2.52 -15.68
CA MET A 87 -8.20 3.78 -16.36
C MET A 87 -8.47 3.63 -17.84
N SER A 88 -7.68 2.81 -18.53
CA SER A 88 -7.94 2.48 -19.93
C SER A 88 -9.30 1.77 -20.11
N LYS A 89 -9.66 0.91 -19.16
CA LYS A 89 -10.99 0.26 -19.13
C LYS A 89 -12.12 1.28 -18.92
N ILE A 90 -11.96 2.23 -18.00
CA ILE A 90 -12.95 3.29 -17.78
C ILE A 90 -13.06 4.20 -19.00
N GLN A 91 -11.94 4.63 -19.58
CA GLN A 91 -11.92 5.48 -20.77
C GLN A 91 -12.64 4.80 -21.95
N SER A 92 -12.34 3.53 -22.20
CA SER A 92 -12.99 2.76 -23.27
C SER A 92 -14.49 2.51 -23.01
N ARG A 93 -14.90 2.35 -21.75
CA ARG A 93 -16.33 2.25 -21.38
C ARG A 93 -17.07 3.58 -21.57
N LEU A 94 -16.46 4.69 -21.16
CA LEU A 94 -17.03 6.03 -21.34
C LEU A 94 -17.15 6.38 -22.83
N LEU A 95 -16.14 6.07 -23.65
CA LEU A 95 -16.21 6.31 -25.10
C LEU A 95 -17.30 5.48 -25.83
N LYS A 96 -17.82 4.40 -25.21
CA LYS A 96 -18.93 3.63 -25.76
C LYS A 96 -20.30 4.27 -25.49
N ILE A 97 -20.38 5.26 -24.61
CA ILE A 97 -21.63 5.96 -24.31
C ILE A 97 -21.94 6.91 -25.46
N ASN A 98 -23.13 6.79 -26.02
CA ASN A 98 -23.55 7.60 -27.16
C ASN A 98 -23.57 9.10 -26.77
N GLY A 99 -22.92 9.95 -27.57
CA GLY A 99 -22.77 11.38 -27.31
C GLY A 99 -21.49 11.79 -26.57
N ILE A 100 -20.62 10.87 -26.14
CA ILE A 100 -19.29 11.19 -25.60
C ILE A 100 -18.27 11.25 -26.74
N LYS A 101 -17.70 12.43 -27.00
CA LYS A 101 -16.73 12.66 -28.07
C LYS A 101 -15.29 12.41 -27.64
N LYS A 102 -14.96 12.78 -26.40
CA LYS A 102 -13.60 12.71 -25.90
C LYS A 102 -13.59 12.53 -24.39
N VAL A 103 -12.70 11.66 -23.92
CA VAL A 103 -12.43 11.45 -22.50
C VAL A 103 -10.94 11.69 -22.31
N GLU A 104 -10.60 12.78 -21.62
CA GLU A 104 -9.24 13.13 -21.28
C GLU A 104 -8.97 12.71 -19.83
N THR A 105 -8.02 11.80 -19.68
CA THR A 105 -7.52 11.36 -18.38
C THR A 105 -6.16 11.99 -18.14
N PHE A 106 -6.04 12.89 -17.17
CA PHE A 106 -4.76 13.52 -16.79
C PHE A 106 -3.82 12.57 -16.02
N SER A 107 -3.75 11.30 -16.44
CA SER A 107 -3.00 10.23 -15.77
C SER A 107 -1.49 10.37 -15.91
N LYS A 108 -1.00 10.95 -17.02
CA LYS A 108 0.40 10.77 -17.46
C LYS A 108 1.48 11.24 -16.47
N THR A 109 1.24 12.28 -15.68
CA THR A 109 2.25 12.79 -14.73
C THR A 109 2.23 12.00 -13.41
N TYR A 110 1.05 11.64 -12.92
CA TYR A 110 0.86 10.92 -11.66
C TYR A 110 1.14 9.42 -11.78
N ASP A 111 0.89 8.84 -12.96
CA ASP A 111 1.19 7.46 -13.31
C ASP A 111 2.69 7.13 -13.14
N LYS A 112 3.59 8.08 -13.43
CA LYS A 112 5.04 7.87 -13.27
C LYS A 112 5.47 7.77 -11.81
N VAL A 113 4.96 8.65 -10.95
CA VAL A 113 5.26 8.65 -9.51
C VAL A 113 4.61 7.43 -8.85
N TYR A 114 3.36 7.12 -9.17
CA TYR A 114 2.68 5.92 -8.70
C TYR A 114 3.43 4.64 -9.10
N LYS A 115 3.82 4.52 -10.38
CA LYS A 115 4.62 3.38 -10.85
C LYS A 115 5.97 3.29 -10.13
N MET A 116 6.65 4.41 -9.86
CA MET A 116 7.88 4.41 -9.05
C MET A 116 7.63 3.91 -7.62
N LEU A 117 6.53 4.32 -6.98
CA LEU A 117 6.16 3.86 -5.63
C LEU A 117 5.82 2.36 -5.61
N VAL A 118 5.05 1.88 -6.59
CA VAL A 118 4.71 0.45 -6.72
C VAL A 118 5.95 -0.40 -7.00
N LEU A 119 6.86 0.08 -7.85
CA LEU A 119 8.15 -0.58 -8.09
C LEU A 119 8.99 -0.62 -6.83
N SER A 120 9.07 0.49 -6.09
CA SER A 120 9.79 0.56 -4.82
C SER A 120 9.21 -0.40 -3.79
N LYS A 121 7.87 -0.44 -3.64
CA LYS A 121 7.16 -1.41 -2.80
C LYS A 121 7.54 -2.84 -3.17
N SER A 122 7.50 -3.17 -4.46
CA SER A 122 7.82 -4.52 -4.96
C SER A 122 9.25 -4.91 -4.62
N ILE A 123 10.22 -4.00 -4.81
CA ILE A 123 11.63 -4.24 -4.45
C ILE A 123 11.76 -4.50 -2.95
N PHE A 124 11.15 -3.66 -2.10
CA PHE A 124 11.19 -3.85 -0.65
C PHE A 124 10.57 -5.16 -0.20
N GLU A 125 9.49 -5.62 -0.85
CA GLU A 125 8.85 -6.90 -0.56
C GLU A 125 9.80 -8.08 -0.85
N TYR A 126 10.45 -8.10 -2.02
CA TYR A 126 11.44 -9.14 -2.34
C TYR A 126 12.63 -9.13 -1.37
N PHE A 127 13.13 -7.94 -1.01
CA PHE A 127 14.20 -7.81 -0.02
C PHE A 127 13.76 -8.32 1.36
N ALA A 128 12.54 -8.00 1.80
CA ALA A 128 12.01 -8.47 3.07
C ALA A 128 11.92 -10.00 3.12
N VAL A 129 11.46 -10.65 2.05
CA VAL A 129 11.42 -12.11 1.94
C VAL A 129 12.83 -12.70 2.04
N LEU A 130 13.81 -12.12 1.35
CA LEU A 130 15.19 -12.59 1.39
C LEU A 130 15.81 -12.45 2.80
N ILE A 131 15.60 -11.32 3.46
CA ILE A 131 16.06 -11.09 4.84
C ILE A 131 15.37 -12.06 5.80
N ALA A 132 14.08 -12.34 5.62
CA ALA A 132 13.36 -13.31 6.43
C ALA A 132 13.95 -14.73 6.28
N LEU A 133 14.23 -15.17 5.06
CA LEU A 133 14.90 -16.45 4.80
C LEU A 133 16.28 -16.52 5.46
N MET A 134 17.07 -15.45 5.36
CA MET A 134 18.37 -15.36 6.02
C MET A 134 18.23 -15.42 7.56
N GLY A 135 17.25 -14.70 8.12
CA GLY A 135 16.97 -14.71 9.56
C GLY A 135 16.62 -16.11 10.06
N VAL A 136 15.76 -16.82 9.35
CA VAL A 136 15.41 -18.22 9.67
C VAL A 136 16.65 -19.12 9.60
N ALA A 137 17.49 -19.00 8.58
CA ALA A 137 18.73 -19.77 8.45
C ALA A 137 19.71 -19.52 9.62
N LEU A 138 19.82 -18.26 10.07
CA LEU A 138 20.64 -17.89 11.22
C LEU A 138 20.10 -18.50 12.53
N ILE A 139 18.79 -18.43 12.74
CA ILE A 139 18.09 -19.03 13.89
C ILE A 139 18.36 -20.55 13.96
N PHE A 140 18.26 -21.25 12.82
CA PHE A 140 18.62 -22.68 12.72
C PHE A 140 20.08 -22.93 13.12
N LYS A 141 21.01 -22.11 12.61
CA LYS A 141 22.44 -22.25 12.90
C LYS A 141 22.74 -22.01 14.38
N GLN A 142 22.15 -20.98 14.97
CA GLN A 142 22.34 -20.62 16.38
C GLN A 142 21.83 -21.72 17.32
N MET A 143 20.65 -22.30 17.03
CA MET A 143 20.12 -23.42 17.81
C MET A 143 20.98 -24.68 17.70
N LYS A 144 21.50 -25.00 16.50
CA LYS A 144 22.43 -26.12 16.33
C LYS A 144 23.69 -25.93 17.17
N ILE A 145 24.32 -24.75 17.10
CA ILE A 145 25.50 -24.43 17.90
C ILE A 145 25.20 -24.58 19.40
N TRP A 146 24.06 -24.05 19.86
CA TRP A 146 23.67 -24.17 21.27
C TRP A 146 23.54 -25.63 21.74
N LEU A 147 22.93 -26.48 20.91
CA LEU A 147 22.75 -27.90 21.19
C LEU A 147 24.11 -28.63 21.26
N TYR A 148 25.05 -28.27 20.39
CA TYR A 148 26.42 -28.82 20.44
C TYR A 148 27.15 -28.40 21.71
N GLU A 149 27.10 -27.12 22.07
CA GLU A 149 27.76 -26.57 23.27
C GLU A 149 27.21 -27.25 24.54
N HIS A 150 25.90 -27.45 24.62
CA HIS A 150 25.23 -28.01 25.80
C HIS A 150 24.95 -29.52 25.71
N LYS A 151 25.61 -30.23 24.79
CA LYS A 151 25.38 -31.66 24.53
C LYS A 151 25.43 -32.50 25.81
N ARG A 152 26.46 -32.29 26.65
CA ARG A 152 26.65 -33.01 27.91
C ARG A 152 25.50 -32.79 28.90
N ARG A 153 24.97 -31.57 28.99
CA ARG A 153 23.83 -31.24 29.86
C ARG A 153 22.55 -31.92 29.38
N VAL A 154 22.31 -31.90 28.07
CA VAL A 154 21.13 -32.51 27.44
C VAL A 154 21.18 -34.05 27.54
N GLU A 155 22.37 -34.64 27.45
CA GLU A 155 22.60 -36.08 27.61
C GLU A 155 22.32 -36.55 29.05
N ILE A 156 22.83 -35.83 30.05
CA ILE A 156 22.52 -36.10 31.47
C ILE A 156 21.00 -36.03 31.70
N MET A 157 20.32 -34.99 31.21
CA MET A 157 18.86 -34.87 31.32
C MET A 157 18.12 -36.02 30.61
N THR A 158 18.67 -36.55 29.53
CA THR A 158 18.10 -37.70 28.83
C THR A 158 18.25 -38.99 29.63
N LEU A 159 19.36 -39.19 30.34
CA LEU A 159 19.57 -40.34 31.23
C LEU A 159 18.57 -40.37 32.40
N PHE A 160 18.13 -39.21 32.89
CA PHE A 160 17.08 -39.09 33.90
C PHE A 160 15.64 -39.22 33.34
N GLY A 161 15.49 -39.58 32.05
CA GLY A 161 14.18 -39.78 31.44
C GLY A 161 13.39 -38.48 31.19
N ALA A 162 14.06 -37.32 31.19
CA ALA A 162 13.37 -36.05 31.00
C ALA A 162 12.70 -35.96 29.62
N PRO A 163 11.42 -35.53 29.56
CA PRO A 163 10.71 -35.37 28.30
C PRO A 163 11.36 -34.29 27.43
N TYR A 164 11.25 -34.45 26.11
CA TYR A 164 11.93 -33.58 25.13
C TYR A 164 11.65 -32.08 25.30
N TRP A 165 10.43 -31.72 25.69
CA TRP A 165 10.04 -30.33 25.92
C TRP A 165 10.81 -29.68 27.07
N LEU A 166 11.15 -30.45 28.11
CA LEU A 166 11.95 -29.99 29.25
C LEU A 166 13.41 -29.75 28.83
N LYS A 167 13.94 -30.59 27.93
CA LYS A 167 15.31 -30.48 27.40
C LYS A 167 15.47 -29.24 26.52
N SER A 168 14.43 -28.87 25.77
CA SER A 168 14.39 -27.68 24.91
C SER A 168 13.84 -26.42 25.58
N ALA A 169 13.41 -26.48 26.84
CA ALA A 169 12.78 -25.34 27.53
C ALA A 169 13.67 -24.09 27.55
N MET A 170 15.00 -24.26 27.59
CA MET A 170 15.95 -23.14 27.49
C MET A 170 15.93 -22.46 26.12
N LEU A 171 15.74 -23.22 25.03
CA LEU A 171 15.62 -22.69 23.68
C LEU A 171 14.33 -21.92 23.49
N TYR A 172 13.20 -22.44 24.00
CA TYR A 172 11.93 -21.72 23.99
C TYR A 172 12.00 -20.42 24.79
N LYS A 173 12.66 -20.42 25.96
CA LYS A 173 12.88 -19.21 26.76
C LYS A 173 13.68 -18.16 26.00
N LEU A 174 14.76 -18.55 25.32
CA LEU A 174 15.57 -17.66 24.49
C LEU A 174 14.72 -17.05 23.35
N ALA A 175 13.96 -17.88 22.64
CA ALA A 175 13.11 -17.43 21.54
C ALA A 175 12.03 -16.43 21.99
N ILE A 176 11.43 -16.62 23.17
CA ILE A 176 10.46 -15.67 23.74
C ILE A 176 11.13 -14.33 24.07
N ILE A 177 12.32 -14.35 24.67
CA ILE A 177 13.07 -13.13 25.01
C ILE A 177 13.46 -12.38 23.73
N ASP A 178 13.97 -13.08 22.73
CA ASP A 178 14.33 -12.48 21.44
C ASP A 178 13.10 -11.86 20.75
N SER A 179 11.94 -12.52 20.82
CA SER A 179 10.68 -12.00 20.30
C SER A 179 10.26 -10.69 20.97
N ILE A 180 10.42 -10.59 22.30
CA ILE A 180 10.12 -9.37 23.07
C ILE A 180 11.07 -8.23 22.66
N ILE A 181 12.37 -8.52 22.56
CA ILE A 181 13.39 -7.53 22.16
C ILE A 181 13.12 -7.04 20.74
N ALA A 182 12.85 -7.96 19.81
CA ALA A 182 12.57 -7.62 18.41
C ALA A 182 11.32 -6.75 18.28
N THR A 183 10.20 -7.12 18.92
CA THR A 183 8.98 -6.31 18.89
C THR A 183 9.21 -4.93 19.53
N SER A 184 9.87 -4.88 20.69
CA SER A 184 10.18 -3.60 21.34
C SER A 184 11.00 -2.67 20.45
N LEU A 185 11.99 -3.22 19.74
CA LEU A 185 12.83 -2.45 18.83
C LEU A 185 12.02 -1.93 17.64
N VAL A 186 11.18 -2.77 17.02
CA VAL A 186 10.33 -2.38 15.89
C VAL A 186 9.32 -1.30 16.29
N THR A 187 8.66 -1.45 17.45
CA THR A 187 7.73 -0.43 17.96
C THR A 187 8.43 0.89 18.21
N LEU A 188 9.66 0.86 18.72
CA LEU A 188 10.48 2.05 18.92
C LEU A 188 10.75 2.76 17.57
N PHE A 189 11.25 2.03 16.57
CA PHE A 189 11.43 2.60 15.23
C PHE A 189 10.13 3.17 14.64
N TYR A 190 9.01 2.46 14.82
CA TYR A 190 7.71 2.90 14.30
C TYR A 190 7.22 4.19 14.95
N ALA A 191 7.54 4.44 16.22
CA ALA A 191 7.22 5.68 16.92
C ALA A 191 8.19 6.83 16.57
N PHE A 192 9.49 6.55 16.38
CA PHE A 192 10.50 7.58 16.14
C PHE A 192 10.58 8.04 14.69
N ILE A 193 10.42 7.16 13.70
CA ILE A 193 10.57 7.51 12.27
C ILE A 193 9.64 8.66 11.86
N PRO A 194 8.33 8.67 12.22
CA PRO A 194 7.42 9.78 11.85
C PRO A 194 7.78 11.12 12.50
N ALA A 195 8.47 11.09 13.64
CA ALA A 195 8.88 12.28 14.38
C ALA A 195 10.13 12.97 13.80
N LEU A 196 10.82 12.35 12.84
CA LEU A 196 12.01 12.94 12.21
C LEU A 196 11.61 14.00 11.17
N ASP A 197 12.23 15.18 11.24
CA ASP A 197 11.99 16.29 10.30
C ASP A 197 12.25 15.90 8.84
N ILE A 198 13.25 15.05 8.59
CA ILE A 198 13.58 14.53 7.25
C ILE A 198 12.39 13.74 6.69
N PHE A 199 11.74 12.95 7.55
CA PHE A 199 10.59 12.15 7.15
C PHE A 199 9.37 13.03 6.89
N GLN A 200 9.10 14.02 7.75
CA GLN A 200 7.99 14.96 7.55
C GLN A 200 8.17 15.80 6.28
N ASN A 201 9.39 16.28 6.02
CA ASN A 201 9.71 17.04 4.80
C ASN A 201 9.59 16.18 3.54
N ALA A 202 10.00 14.91 3.59
CA ALA A 202 9.83 13.98 2.48
C ALA A 202 8.35 13.66 2.22
N VAL A 203 7.55 13.50 3.26
CA VAL A 203 6.10 13.23 3.15
C VAL A 203 5.35 14.47 2.63
N PHE A 204 5.66 15.64 3.18
CA PHE A 204 5.03 16.90 2.78
C PHE A 204 5.41 17.33 1.35
N SER A 205 6.67 17.14 0.94
CA SER A 205 7.13 17.48 -0.43
C SER A 205 6.46 16.65 -1.54
N ILE A 206 5.88 15.49 -1.19
CA ILE A 206 5.11 14.66 -2.12
C ILE A 206 3.59 14.91 -1.96
N GLY A 207 3.17 15.82 -1.06
CA GLY A 207 1.77 16.20 -0.87
C GLY A 207 0.94 15.21 -0.04
N PHE A 208 1.58 14.42 0.83
CA PHE A 208 0.91 13.43 1.66
C PHE A 208 0.52 13.99 3.03
N GLU A 209 -0.67 13.60 3.52
CA GLU A 209 -0.99 13.67 4.94
C GLU A 209 -0.55 12.37 5.63
N LEU A 210 0.01 12.47 6.85
CA LEU A 210 0.41 11.30 7.62
C LEU A 210 -0.86 10.52 8.00
N PRO A 211 -0.99 9.23 7.62
CA PRO A 211 -2.13 8.43 8.03
C PRO A 211 -2.16 8.32 9.56
N ASN A 212 -3.36 8.23 10.15
CA ASN A 212 -3.51 7.93 11.58
C ASN A 212 -2.87 6.57 11.89
N LEU A 213 -1.71 6.60 12.53
CA LEU A 213 -1.00 5.39 12.96
C LEU A 213 -1.58 4.98 14.31
N ASP A 214 -2.42 3.94 14.30
CA ASP A 214 -2.80 3.25 15.54
C ASP A 214 -1.61 2.39 16.01
N LEU A 215 -0.74 3.02 16.81
CA LEU A 215 0.45 2.38 17.37
C LEU A 215 0.12 1.15 18.20
N PHE A 216 -1.05 1.13 18.87
CA PHE A 216 -1.42 0.04 19.75
C PHE A 216 -1.81 -1.20 18.95
N SER A 217 -2.76 -1.05 18.01
CA SER A 217 -3.21 -2.17 17.17
C SER A 217 -2.06 -2.76 16.35
N ASP A 218 -1.21 -1.91 15.76
CA ASP A 218 -0.09 -2.38 14.94
C ASP A 218 0.98 -3.10 15.79
N THR A 219 1.25 -2.63 17.01
CA THR A 219 2.21 -3.28 17.93
C THR A 219 1.72 -4.66 18.38
N VAL A 220 0.43 -4.78 18.73
CA VAL A 220 -0.16 -6.06 19.14
C VAL A 220 -0.10 -7.09 18.01
N LEU A 221 -0.42 -6.67 16.78
CA LEU A 221 -0.32 -7.54 15.60
C LEU A 221 1.11 -8.03 15.39
N LEU A 222 2.10 -7.14 15.42
CA LEU A 222 3.51 -7.48 15.25
C LEU A 222 4.04 -8.42 16.35
N PHE A 223 3.65 -8.19 17.60
CA PHE A 223 4.00 -9.05 18.72
C PHE A 223 3.44 -10.47 18.57
N SER A 224 2.17 -10.57 18.16
CA SER A 224 1.54 -11.87 17.94
C SER A 224 2.23 -12.65 16.82
N ALA A 225 2.58 -11.98 15.71
CA ALA A 225 3.29 -12.59 14.59
C ALA A 225 4.71 -13.05 14.99
N SER A 226 5.45 -12.24 15.75
CA SER A 226 6.82 -12.58 16.15
C SER A 226 6.87 -13.81 17.07
N ILE A 227 5.92 -13.92 18.01
CA ILE A 227 5.79 -15.10 18.88
C ILE A 227 5.48 -16.36 18.07
N VAL A 228 4.50 -16.28 17.16
CA VAL A 228 4.08 -17.43 16.35
C VAL A 228 5.24 -17.96 15.50
N VAL A 229 5.97 -17.06 14.82
CA VAL A 229 7.14 -17.43 14.02
C VAL A 229 8.22 -18.07 14.88
N SER A 230 8.51 -17.49 16.04
CA SER A 230 9.54 -17.99 16.96
C SER A 230 9.21 -19.39 17.50
N ILE A 231 7.96 -19.63 17.89
CA ILE A 231 7.49 -20.94 18.37
C ILE A 231 7.57 -22.00 17.26
N ILE A 232 7.13 -21.65 16.04
CA ILE A 232 7.20 -22.56 14.88
C ILE A 232 8.66 -22.89 14.56
N ALA A 233 9.56 -21.90 14.56
CA ALA A 233 10.97 -22.10 14.29
C ALA A 233 11.61 -23.07 15.30
N VAL A 234 11.43 -22.83 16.61
CA VAL A 234 11.97 -23.74 17.64
C VAL A 234 11.40 -25.14 17.49
N SER A 235 10.10 -25.26 17.19
CA SER A 235 9.44 -26.57 17.02
C SER A 235 9.98 -27.33 15.80
N LEU A 236 10.22 -26.64 14.67
CA LEU A 236 10.85 -27.21 13.48
C LEU A 236 12.29 -27.68 13.73
N VAL A 237 13.09 -26.88 14.45
CA VAL A 237 14.48 -27.25 14.76
C VAL A 237 14.53 -28.45 15.67
N MET A 238 13.67 -28.47 16.69
CA MET A 238 13.55 -29.59 17.62
C MET A 238 13.08 -30.86 16.91
N LEU A 239 12.14 -30.77 15.95
CA LEU A 239 11.76 -31.89 15.08
C LEU A 239 12.91 -32.36 14.19
N GLN A 240 13.68 -31.43 13.60
CA GLN A 240 14.83 -31.78 12.77
C GLN A 240 15.96 -32.44 13.59
N SER A 241 16.10 -32.10 14.88
CA SER A 241 17.01 -32.81 15.78
C SER A 241 16.51 -34.20 16.22
N ARG A 242 15.30 -34.59 15.80
CA ARG A 242 14.58 -35.78 16.30
C ARG A 242 14.73 -37.03 15.42
N GLU A 243 15.36 -36.94 14.24
CA GLU A 243 15.53 -38.09 13.35
C GLU A 243 16.94 -38.18 12.73
N PRO A 244 17.48 -39.40 12.53
CA PRO A 244 17.86 -40.31 13.63
C PRO A 244 19.26 -40.92 13.40
N LYS A 245 19.75 -41.63 14.42
CA LYS A 245 20.84 -42.66 14.40
C LYS A 245 21.78 -42.71 13.21
#